data_AF-A0A7J7IIW4-F1
#
_entry.id   AF-A0A7J7IIW4-F1
#
_cell.length_a   1.000
_cell.length_b   1.000
_cell.length_c   1.000
_cell.angle_alpha   90.00
_cell.angle_beta   90.00
_cell.angle_gamma   90.00
#
_symmetry.space_group_name_H-M   'P 1'
#
loop_
_entity.id
_entity.type
_entity.pdbx_description
1 polymer ?
#
loop_
_entity_poly.entity_id
_entity_poly.type
_entity_poly.pdbx_seq_one_letter_code
_entity_poly.pdbx_strand_id
1 'polypeptide(L)'
;MNTYIYGPFDYSRYLDDYRKSYFAITRKKAGWDCMRHYEILASGTIPWFLDLNLMPPRQNVFLPKKLLLDAQNLAGVSFHSRAIDFQVFDERKYRRMAETLLDITRKYLTTTAMASYVLEVCGHPVSSIRRGGILYIHPNLNDYLADTIAHGMYTLLGPDLFYEAPTYYRFLFEFPNGTTREEEETYRRQQYGYGYSYAFTLPFNQTFMNKDRSSPTIERLIQEKFFDLIIYGDIHREGAYLQTVLEHYGPQDIVFLDGQDAHNEMSDDVMWMYASRGWYFRRELD
;
A
#
# COMPACT_ATOMS: atom_id res chain seq x y z
N MET A 1 -2.78 13.57 28.63
CA MET A 1 -2.57 12.84 27.36
C MET A 1 -1.14 13.11 26.95
N ASN A 2 -0.20 12.22 27.27
CA ASN A 2 1.17 12.36 26.78
C ASN A 2 1.12 12.07 25.28
N THR A 3 1.33 13.08 24.45
CA THR A 3 1.61 12.90 23.03
C THR A 3 2.96 12.20 22.94
N TYR A 4 2.94 10.86 22.88
CA TYR A 4 4.16 10.09 22.65
C TYR A 4 4.65 10.40 21.24
N ILE A 5 5.83 11.00 21.17
CA ILE A 5 6.53 11.28 19.92
C ILE A 5 7.40 10.05 19.66
N TYR A 6 6.95 9.18 18.76
CA TYR A 6 7.76 8.06 18.27
C TYR A 6 8.87 8.60 17.35
N GLY A 7 10.08 8.08 17.48
CA GLY A 7 11.19 8.37 16.59
C GLY A 7 11.36 7.30 15.50
N PRO A 8 12.32 7.49 14.57
CA PRO A 8 12.55 6.57 13.45
C PRO A 8 12.78 5.10 13.83
N PHE A 9 13.24 4.83 15.05
CA PHE A 9 13.58 3.49 15.53
C PHE A 9 12.57 2.91 16.55
N ASP A 10 11.44 3.59 16.79
CA ASP A 10 10.46 3.18 17.81
C ASP A 10 9.32 2.29 17.27
N TYR A 11 9.44 1.69 16.08
CA TYR A 11 8.34 0.97 15.43
C TYR A 11 7.72 -0.12 16.32
N SER A 12 8.55 -0.90 17.02
CA SER A 12 8.03 -1.92 17.95
C SER A 12 7.19 -1.30 19.07
N ARG A 13 7.66 -0.20 19.68
CA ARG A 13 6.95 0.49 20.77
C ARG A 13 5.66 1.13 20.28
N TYR A 14 5.69 1.68 19.06
CA TYR A 14 4.50 2.19 18.37
C TYR A 14 3.42 1.12 18.22
N LEU A 15 3.79 -0.09 17.76
CA LEU A 15 2.84 -1.21 17.65
C LEU A 15 2.39 -1.74 19.02
N ASP A 16 3.28 -1.80 20.02
CA ASP A 16 2.94 -2.28 21.36
C ASP A 16 1.89 -1.39 22.06
N ASP A 17 1.92 -0.08 21.78
CA ASP A 17 0.91 0.85 22.26
C ASP A 17 -0.48 0.58 21.67
N TYR A 18 -0.55 0.11 20.42
CA TYR A 18 -1.78 -0.42 19.86
C TYR A 18 -2.15 -1.74 20.54
N ARG A 19 -1.26 -2.73 20.56
CA ARG A 19 -1.53 -4.09 21.09
C ARG A 19 -2.10 -4.11 22.50
N LYS A 20 -1.72 -3.15 23.36
CA LYS A 20 -2.21 -3.06 24.75
C LYS A 20 -3.56 -2.34 24.91
N SER A 21 -4.12 -1.81 23.82
CA SER A 21 -5.36 -1.03 23.80
C SER A 21 -6.52 -1.84 23.21
N TYR A 22 -7.75 -1.62 23.71
CA TYR A 22 -8.97 -2.16 23.08
C TYR A 22 -9.33 -1.40 21.80
N PHE A 23 -9.17 -0.08 21.81
CA PHE A 23 -9.45 0.74 20.63
C PHE A 23 -8.32 1.73 20.40
N ALA A 24 -8.01 1.99 19.13
CA ALA A 24 -7.06 3.02 18.73
C ALA A 24 -7.76 4.03 17.83
N ILE A 25 -7.67 5.32 18.18
CA ILE A 25 -8.36 6.39 17.45
C ILE A 25 -7.69 6.62 16.09
N THR A 26 -8.52 6.67 15.05
CA THR A 26 -8.14 7.05 13.69
C THR A 26 -9.24 7.90 13.04
N ARG A 27 -8.96 8.47 11.88
CA ARG A 27 -9.87 9.33 11.10
C ARG A 27 -9.35 9.53 9.68
N LYS A 28 -10.18 10.10 8.80
CA LYS A 28 -9.71 10.64 7.52
C LYS A 28 -8.52 11.60 7.72
N LYS A 29 -7.50 11.49 6.87
CA LYS A 29 -6.36 12.44 6.82
C LYS A 29 -6.46 13.23 5.52
N ALA A 30 -5.47 13.10 4.63
CA ALA A 30 -5.60 13.59 3.26
C ALA A 30 -6.64 12.72 2.52
N GLY A 31 -6.44 11.39 2.52
CA GLY A 31 -7.42 10.39 2.09
C GLY A 31 -8.08 9.60 3.23
N TRP A 32 -9.01 8.71 2.85
CA TRP A 32 -9.59 7.68 3.71
C TRP A 32 -8.71 6.45 3.82
N ASP A 33 -7.91 6.16 2.80
CA ASP A 33 -6.91 5.12 2.82
C ASP A 33 -5.61 5.65 3.45
N CYS A 34 -5.17 5.04 4.55
CA CYS A 34 -3.92 5.43 5.20
C CYS A 34 -3.32 4.29 6.01
N MET A 35 -1.99 4.24 6.08
CA MET A 35 -1.24 3.17 6.76
C MET A 35 -1.65 2.94 8.22
N ARG A 36 -2.04 4.00 8.94
CA ARG A 36 -2.46 3.88 10.35
C ARG A 36 -3.63 2.90 10.53
N HIS A 37 -4.56 2.85 9.57
CA HIS A 37 -5.69 1.92 9.64
C HIS A 37 -5.21 0.47 9.69
N TYR A 38 -4.27 0.13 8.81
CA TYR A 38 -3.71 -1.21 8.71
C TYR A 38 -2.76 -1.53 9.86
N GLU A 39 -2.00 -0.56 10.36
CA GLU A 39 -1.13 -0.73 11.54
C GLU A 39 -1.92 -1.07 12.81
N ILE A 40 -3.06 -0.39 13.02
CA ILE A 40 -3.96 -0.68 14.14
C ILE A 40 -4.54 -2.10 14.00
N LEU A 41 -5.08 -2.42 12.82
CA LEU A 41 -5.68 -3.73 12.55
C LEU A 41 -4.67 -4.87 12.68
N ALA A 42 -3.47 -4.71 12.11
CA ALA A 42 -2.38 -5.69 12.19
C ALA A 42 -1.84 -5.88 13.62
N SER A 43 -2.07 -4.91 14.50
CA SER A 43 -1.77 -5.00 15.93
C SER A 43 -2.85 -5.75 16.73
N GLY A 44 -3.91 -6.27 16.08
CA GLY A 44 -5.02 -6.94 16.74
C GLY A 44 -5.93 -6.00 17.54
N THR A 45 -5.83 -4.69 17.26
CA THR A 45 -6.61 -3.63 17.92
C THR A 45 -7.71 -3.17 16.98
N ILE A 46 -8.90 -2.83 17.52
CA ILE A 46 -9.98 -2.31 16.68
C ILE A 46 -9.79 -0.80 16.46
N PRO A 47 -9.73 -0.32 15.20
CA PRO A 47 -9.67 1.11 14.94
C PRO A 47 -11.01 1.79 15.26
N TRP A 48 -10.94 2.83 16.09
CA TRP A 48 -12.05 3.76 16.33
C TRP A 48 -11.96 4.92 15.34
N PHE A 49 -12.78 4.88 14.30
CA PHE A 49 -12.88 5.95 13.31
C PHE A 49 -13.83 7.05 13.82
N LEU A 50 -13.37 8.30 13.83
CA LEU A 50 -14.21 9.44 14.25
C LEU A 50 -15.38 9.72 13.30
N ASP A 51 -15.22 9.34 12.04
CA ASP A 51 -16.02 9.78 10.91
C ASP A 51 -16.37 8.62 9.95
N LEU A 52 -16.37 7.37 10.42
CA LEU A 52 -16.57 6.18 9.56
C LEU A 52 -17.86 6.25 8.72
N ASN A 53 -18.93 6.82 9.29
CA ASN A 53 -20.21 6.99 8.61
C ASN A 53 -20.15 7.96 7.42
N LEU A 54 -19.11 8.78 7.32
CA LEU A 54 -18.88 9.71 6.20
C LEU A 54 -18.01 9.09 5.09
N MET A 55 -17.45 7.89 5.29
CA MET A 55 -16.63 7.22 4.29
C MET A 55 -17.52 6.75 3.12
N PRO A 56 -17.22 7.14 1.87
CA PRO A 56 -17.99 6.70 0.71
C PRO A 56 -18.10 5.17 0.63
N PRO A 57 -19.22 4.60 0.14
CA PRO A 57 -19.40 3.15 0.11
C PRO A 57 -18.32 2.41 -0.66
N ARG A 58 -17.83 2.99 -1.77
CA ARG A 58 -16.81 2.42 -2.66
C ARG A 58 -15.37 2.71 -2.25
N GLN A 59 -15.16 3.46 -1.16
CA GLN A 59 -13.83 3.72 -0.62
C GLN A 59 -13.35 2.56 0.26
N ASN A 60 -12.07 2.19 0.25
CA ASN A 60 -11.51 1.13 1.10
C ASN A 60 -12.37 -0.16 1.10
N VAL A 61 -12.70 -0.70 -0.06
CA VAL A 61 -13.72 -1.77 -0.21
C VAL A 61 -13.42 -3.05 0.58
N PHE A 62 -12.14 -3.34 0.85
CA PHE A 62 -11.72 -4.50 1.64
C PHE A 62 -11.76 -4.25 3.16
N LEU A 63 -11.97 -3.01 3.60
CA LEU A 63 -12.14 -2.67 5.01
C LEU A 63 -13.55 -3.08 5.47
N PRO A 64 -13.70 -3.89 6.53
CA PRO A 64 -15.01 -4.38 6.98
C PRO A 64 -15.77 -3.33 7.80
N LYS A 65 -16.24 -2.26 7.13
CA LYS A 65 -16.85 -1.06 7.74
C LYS A 65 -18.00 -1.39 8.70
N LYS A 66 -18.87 -2.34 8.33
CA LYS A 66 -19.99 -2.76 9.20
C LYS A 66 -19.49 -3.33 10.53
N LEU A 67 -18.49 -4.22 10.49
CA LEU A 67 -17.93 -4.83 11.70
C LEU A 67 -17.26 -3.79 12.60
N LEU A 68 -16.61 -2.78 11.99
CA LEU A 68 -16.03 -1.65 12.71
C LEU A 68 -17.10 -0.77 13.38
N LEU A 69 -18.20 -0.48 12.69
CA LEU A 69 -19.34 0.25 13.26
C LEU A 69 -19.99 -0.54 14.40
N ASP A 70 -20.20 -1.84 14.23
CA ASP A 70 -20.73 -2.71 15.28
C ASP A 70 -19.83 -2.70 16.52
N ALA A 71 -18.50 -2.65 16.33
CA ALA A 71 -17.54 -2.62 17.43
C ALA A 71 -17.58 -1.29 18.20
N GLN A 72 -17.75 -0.17 17.47
CA GLN A 72 -17.91 1.15 18.08
C GLN A 72 -19.22 1.29 18.87
N ASN A 73 -20.23 0.48 18.55
CA ASN A 73 -21.54 0.46 19.21
C ASN A 73 -21.65 -0.62 20.32
N LEU A 74 -20.54 -1.25 20.73
CA LEU A 74 -20.57 -2.19 21.85
C LEU A 74 -21.00 -1.49 23.14
N ALA A 75 -21.82 -2.17 23.95
CA ALA A 75 -22.23 -1.68 25.26
C ALA A 75 -21.00 -1.37 26.14
N GLY A 76 -21.05 -0.25 26.86
CA GLY A 76 -19.96 0.21 27.71
C GLY A 76 -18.84 0.94 26.97
N VAL A 77 -18.86 1.01 25.63
CA VAL A 77 -17.87 1.77 24.88
C VAL A 77 -18.40 3.18 24.61
N SER A 78 -17.62 4.21 24.95
CA SER A 78 -17.99 5.60 24.66
C SER A 78 -16.76 6.43 24.29
N PHE A 79 -16.84 7.08 23.12
CA PHE A 79 -15.83 8.04 22.70
C PHE A 79 -15.82 9.31 23.56
N HIS A 80 -16.99 9.75 24.04
CA HIS A 80 -17.12 10.99 24.82
C HIS A 80 -16.37 10.88 26.15
N SER A 81 -16.52 9.76 26.87
CA SER A 81 -15.79 9.52 28.12
C SER A 81 -14.36 9.02 27.90
N ARG A 82 -14.03 8.57 26.67
CA ARG A 82 -12.75 7.91 26.33
C ARG A 82 -12.42 6.74 27.27
N ALA A 83 -13.46 6.04 27.73
CA ALA A 83 -13.36 4.95 28.68
C ALA A 83 -14.27 3.79 28.27
N ILE A 84 -13.93 2.60 28.76
CA ILE A 84 -14.77 1.41 28.65
C ILE A 84 -15.37 1.14 30.03
N ASP A 85 -16.70 1.08 30.11
CA ASP A 85 -17.40 0.57 31.27
C ASP A 85 -17.41 -0.95 31.25
N PHE A 86 -16.46 -1.54 31.99
CA PHE A 86 -16.29 -2.98 32.11
C PHE A 86 -17.44 -3.71 32.82
N GLN A 87 -18.41 -3.00 33.43
CA GLN A 87 -19.59 -3.64 34.02
C GLN A 87 -20.55 -4.17 32.95
N VAL A 88 -20.59 -3.53 31.78
CA VAL A 88 -21.49 -3.86 30.68
C VAL A 88 -20.77 -4.25 29.39
N PHE A 89 -19.45 -4.05 29.32
CA PHE A 89 -18.63 -4.39 28.17
C PHE A 89 -18.47 -5.91 28.00
N ASP A 90 -18.96 -6.44 26.88
CA ASP A 90 -18.77 -7.84 26.51
C ASP A 90 -17.39 -8.04 25.86
N GLU A 91 -16.39 -8.31 26.69
CA GLU A 91 -15.01 -8.56 26.26
C GLU A 91 -14.90 -9.76 25.31
N ARG A 92 -15.71 -10.81 25.49
CA ARG A 92 -15.69 -11.98 24.61
C ARG A 92 -16.19 -11.62 23.22
N LYS A 93 -17.24 -10.81 23.13
CA LYS A 93 -17.74 -10.29 21.85
C LYS A 93 -16.69 -9.38 21.20
N TYR A 94 -16.07 -8.47 21.95
CA TYR A 94 -14.96 -7.66 21.43
C TYR A 94 -13.84 -8.53 20.85
N ARG A 95 -13.35 -9.54 21.60
CA ARG A 95 -12.23 -10.40 21.16
C ARG A 95 -12.55 -11.13 19.85
N ARG A 96 -13.75 -11.68 19.71
CA ARG A 96 -14.19 -12.31 18.45
C ARG A 96 -14.19 -11.33 17.27
N MET A 97 -14.60 -10.09 17.51
CA MET A 97 -14.60 -9.06 16.46
C MET A 97 -13.17 -8.67 16.09
N ALA A 98 -12.28 -8.48 17.07
CA ALA A 98 -10.87 -8.19 16.84
C ALA A 98 -10.14 -9.32 16.09
N GLU A 99 -10.40 -10.58 16.45
CA GLU A 99 -9.88 -11.76 15.74
C GLU A 99 -10.37 -11.79 14.29
N THR A 100 -11.67 -11.59 14.07
CA THR A 100 -12.26 -11.54 12.72
C THR A 100 -11.65 -10.42 11.88
N LEU A 101 -11.44 -9.24 12.48
CA LEU A 101 -10.80 -8.11 11.82
C LEU A 101 -9.35 -8.44 11.44
N LEU A 102 -8.58 -9.04 12.34
CA LEU A 102 -7.20 -9.45 12.08
C LEU A 102 -7.11 -10.50 10.96
N ASP A 103 -8.04 -11.46 10.93
CA ASP A 103 -8.10 -12.48 9.87
C ASP A 103 -8.41 -11.85 8.51
N ILE A 104 -9.36 -10.92 8.46
CA ILE A 104 -9.66 -10.14 7.24
C ILE A 104 -8.42 -9.35 6.81
N THR A 105 -7.73 -8.70 7.74
CA THR A 105 -6.51 -7.94 7.44
C THR A 105 -5.42 -8.81 6.83
N ARG A 106 -5.15 -9.98 7.43
CA ARG A 106 -4.15 -10.93 6.90
C ARG A 106 -4.54 -11.47 5.52
N LYS A 107 -5.84 -11.68 5.29
CA LYS A 107 -6.35 -12.27 4.05
C LYS A 107 -6.41 -11.29 2.89
N TYR A 108 -6.75 -10.02 3.14
CA TYR A 108 -7.10 -9.07 2.07
C TYR A 108 -6.28 -7.77 2.08
N LEU A 109 -5.66 -7.39 3.20
CA LEU A 109 -5.06 -6.06 3.38
C LEU A 109 -3.53 -6.09 3.54
N THR A 110 -2.90 -7.21 3.18
CA THR A 110 -1.43 -7.29 3.07
C THR A 110 -0.97 -6.80 1.71
N THR A 111 0.31 -6.42 1.60
CA THR A 111 0.92 -6.02 0.33
C THR A 111 0.81 -7.14 -0.73
N THR A 112 1.03 -8.40 -0.33
CA THR A 112 0.89 -9.56 -1.21
C THR A 112 -0.56 -9.86 -1.59
N ALA A 113 -1.52 -9.70 -0.68
CA ALA A 113 -2.93 -9.85 -1.02
C ALA A 113 -3.37 -8.80 -2.04
N MET A 114 -2.96 -7.54 -1.86
CA MET A 114 -3.32 -6.47 -2.78
C MET A 114 -2.63 -6.59 -4.14
N ALA A 115 -1.35 -6.97 -4.17
CA ALA A 115 -0.66 -7.25 -5.42
C ALA A 115 -1.29 -8.45 -6.16
N SER A 116 -1.65 -9.52 -5.45
CA SER A 116 -2.36 -10.66 -6.03
C SER A 116 -3.71 -10.25 -6.60
N TYR A 117 -4.47 -9.41 -5.89
CA TYR A 117 -5.74 -8.88 -6.38
C TYR A 117 -5.57 -8.09 -7.69
N VAL A 118 -4.58 -7.18 -7.77
CA VAL A 118 -4.30 -6.42 -9.00
C VAL A 118 -3.97 -7.38 -10.15
N LEU A 119 -3.06 -8.34 -9.92
CA LEU A 119 -2.67 -9.35 -10.91
C LEU A 119 -3.87 -10.19 -11.40
N GLU A 120 -4.68 -10.70 -10.47
CA GLU A 120 -5.85 -11.53 -10.78
C GLU A 120 -6.91 -10.75 -11.56
N VAL A 121 -7.25 -9.52 -11.15
CA VAL A 121 -8.24 -8.68 -11.84
C VAL A 121 -7.78 -8.34 -13.26
N CYS A 122 -6.48 -8.12 -13.45
CA CYS A 122 -5.92 -7.81 -14.77
C CYS A 122 -5.80 -9.04 -15.69
N GLY A 123 -6.11 -10.25 -15.20
CA GLY A 123 -5.97 -11.49 -15.98
C GLY A 123 -4.55 -12.04 -16.00
N HIS A 124 -3.70 -11.61 -15.07
CA HIS A 124 -2.28 -11.95 -14.98
C HIS A 124 -1.92 -12.56 -13.61
N PRO A 125 -2.61 -13.62 -13.12
CA PRO A 125 -2.29 -14.23 -11.83
C PRO A 125 -0.80 -14.61 -11.75
N VAL A 126 -0.24 -14.68 -10.55
CA VAL A 126 1.20 -14.98 -10.33
C VAL A 126 1.70 -16.18 -11.15
N SER A 127 0.89 -17.23 -11.29
CA SER A 127 1.22 -18.44 -12.05
C SER A 127 1.26 -18.25 -13.57
N SER A 128 0.68 -17.19 -14.13
CA SER A 128 0.71 -16.89 -15.56
C SER A 128 1.85 -15.97 -15.97
N ILE A 129 2.46 -15.24 -15.03
CA ILE A 129 3.65 -14.42 -15.30
C ILE A 129 4.80 -15.34 -15.70
N ARG A 130 5.36 -15.09 -16.88
CA ARG A 130 6.40 -15.92 -17.49
C ARG A 130 7.76 -15.27 -17.29
N ARG A 131 8.75 -15.67 -18.08
CA ARG A 131 10.11 -15.13 -18.03
C ARG A 131 10.18 -13.62 -18.30
N GLY A 132 9.18 -13.05 -18.96
CA GLY A 132 9.09 -11.62 -19.21
C GLY A 132 8.97 -10.82 -17.92
N GLY A 133 8.22 -11.37 -16.96
CA GLY A 133 7.98 -10.70 -15.69
C GLY A 133 7.13 -9.46 -15.87
N ILE A 134 7.22 -8.56 -14.90
CA ILE A 134 6.56 -7.25 -14.94
C ILE A 134 7.58 -6.13 -15.05
N LEU A 135 7.21 -5.03 -15.70
CA LEU A 135 7.91 -3.76 -15.62
C LEU A 135 7.12 -2.79 -14.73
N TYR A 136 7.70 -2.37 -13.62
CA TYR A 136 7.12 -1.40 -12.69
C TYR A 136 7.76 -0.02 -12.90
N ILE A 137 7.01 0.91 -13.47
CA ILE A 137 7.46 2.27 -13.77
C ILE A 137 7.06 3.19 -12.61
N HIS A 138 8.02 3.86 -11.97
CA HIS A 138 7.74 4.64 -10.76
C HIS A 138 8.65 5.87 -10.58
N PRO A 139 8.17 6.95 -9.93
CA PRO A 139 8.94 8.18 -9.74
C PRO A 139 9.99 8.11 -8.62
N ASN A 140 10.05 7.00 -7.87
CA ASN A 140 10.80 6.88 -6.61
C ASN A 140 10.46 8.00 -5.61
N LEU A 141 9.17 8.29 -5.49
CA LEU A 141 8.57 9.17 -4.49
C LEU A 141 7.63 8.34 -3.62
N ASN A 142 7.49 8.73 -2.35
CA ASN A 142 6.60 8.04 -1.43
C ASN A 142 5.15 8.17 -1.92
N ASP A 143 4.50 7.02 -2.12
CA ASP A 143 3.07 6.92 -2.31
C ASP A 143 2.60 5.57 -1.77
N TYR A 144 1.65 5.55 -0.84
CA TYR A 144 1.26 4.30 -0.18
C TYR A 144 0.66 3.28 -1.15
N LEU A 145 -0.04 3.69 -2.22
CA LEU A 145 -0.56 2.74 -3.20
C LEU A 145 0.61 2.16 -4.01
N ALA A 146 1.45 3.02 -4.58
CA ALA A 146 2.58 2.60 -5.39
C ALA A 146 3.56 1.73 -4.59
N ASP A 147 3.95 2.17 -3.39
CA ASP A 147 4.94 1.51 -2.54
C ASP A 147 4.44 0.12 -2.11
N THR A 148 3.18 0.01 -1.69
CA THR A 148 2.63 -1.27 -1.17
C THR A 148 2.35 -2.27 -2.28
N ILE A 149 1.91 -1.82 -3.46
CA ILE A 149 1.76 -2.69 -4.63
C ILE A 149 3.13 -3.16 -5.12
N ALA A 150 4.11 -2.26 -5.29
CA ALA A 150 5.48 -2.64 -5.65
C ALA A 150 6.08 -3.66 -4.66
N HIS A 151 5.93 -3.42 -3.37
CA HIS A 151 6.36 -4.35 -2.33
C HIS A 151 5.71 -5.74 -2.50
N GLY A 152 4.40 -5.79 -2.67
CA GLY A 152 3.67 -7.05 -2.85
C GLY A 152 4.08 -7.80 -4.12
N MET A 153 4.22 -7.09 -5.23
CA MET A 153 4.63 -7.63 -6.52
C MET A 153 6.04 -8.24 -6.44
N TYR A 154 7.01 -7.52 -5.85
CA TYR A 154 8.36 -8.04 -5.64
C TYR A 154 8.34 -9.29 -4.75
N THR A 155 7.56 -9.26 -3.66
CA THR A 155 7.47 -10.40 -2.73
C THR A 155 6.91 -11.67 -3.40
N LEU A 156 5.92 -11.51 -4.29
CA LEU A 156 5.27 -12.62 -4.98
C LEU A 156 6.09 -13.17 -6.16
N LEU A 157 6.66 -12.28 -6.96
CA LEU A 157 7.32 -12.61 -8.23
C LEU A 157 8.83 -12.85 -8.07
N GLY A 158 9.42 -12.27 -7.03
CA GLY A 158 10.85 -12.32 -6.79
C GLY A 158 11.68 -11.41 -7.72
N PRO A 159 13.00 -11.33 -7.47
CA PRO A 159 13.91 -10.43 -8.16
C PRO A 159 14.06 -10.70 -9.65
N ASP A 160 13.81 -11.93 -10.10
CA ASP A 160 13.98 -12.31 -11.51
C ASP A 160 12.85 -11.75 -12.38
N LEU A 161 11.62 -11.80 -11.87
CA LEU A 161 10.40 -11.42 -12.60
C LEU A 161 9.91 -10.01 -12.29
N PHE A 162 10.50 -9.31 -11.33
CA PHE A 162 10.23 -7.90 -11.07
C PHE A 162 11.29 -7.03 -11.75
N TYR A 163 10.90 -6.15 -12.67
CA TYR A 163 11.74 -5.11 -13.24
C TYR A 163 11.20 -3.75 -12.82
N GLU A 164 12.09 -2.76 -12.69
CA GLU A 164 11.70 -1.39 -12.34
C GLU A 164 12.47 -0.39 -13.19
N ALA A 165 11.86 0.76 -13.45
CA ALA A 165 12.45 1.85 -14.21
C ALA A 165 11.71 3.18 -13.91
N PRO A 166 12.29 4.35 -14.22
CA PRO A 166 13.67 4.56 -14.67
C PRO A 166 14.68 4.56 -13.52
N THR A 167 14.20 4.57 -12.27
CA THR A 167 15.03 4.69 -11.07
C THR A 167 15.05 3.41 -10.26
N TYR A 168 15.93 3.35 -9.26
CA TYR A 168 15.97 2.27 -8.28
C TYR A 168 15.03 2.60 -7.12
N TYR A 169 14.07 1.72 -6.79
CA TYR A 169 13.08 1.94 -5.73
C TYR A 169 13.66 1.69 -4.33
N ARG A 170 14.64 2.52 -3.96
CA ARG A 170 15.53 2.31 -2.81
C ARG A 170 14.80 2.01 -1.50
N PHE A 171 13.69 2.70 -1.24
CA PHE A 171 13.09 2.73 0.09
C PHE A 171 12.35 1.45 0.47
N LEU A 172 12.11 0.53 -0.47
CA LEU A 172 11.47 -0.76 -0.15
C LEU A 172 12.46 -1.78 0.44
N PHE A 173 13.75 -1.64 0.13
CA PHE A 173 14.78 -2.62 0.44
C PHE A 173 15.55 -2.32 1.72
N GLU A 174 15.89 -3.38 2.44
CA GLU A 174 16.77 -3.35 3.61
C GLU A 174 18.06 -2.55 3.34
N PHE A 175 18.63 -1.98 4.41
CA PHE A 175 19.86 -1.23 4.31
C PHE A 175 21.05 -2.14 3.97
N PRO A 176 21.94 -1.73 3.04
CA PRO A 176 23.16 -2.47 2.77
C PRO A 176 24.03 -2.65 4.03
N ASN A 177 24.76 -3.75 4.07
CA ASN A 177 25.75 -4.00 5.14
C ASN A 177 26.73 -2.83 5.27
N GLY A 178 26.94 -2.37 6.50
CA GLY A 178 27.81 -1.24 6.81
C GLY A 178 27.12 0.13 6.79
N THR A 179 25.82 0.20 6.47
CA THR A 179 25.03 1.43 6.66
C THR A 179 25.04 1.82 8.14
N THR A 180 25.42 3.04 8.44
CA THR A 180 25.44 3.58 9.80
C THR A 180 24.03 3.92 10.27
N ARG A 181 23.85 3.99 11.60
CA ARG A 181 22.56 4.38 12.20
C ARG A 181 22.12 5.78 11.79
N GLU A 182 23.05 6.71 11.61
CA GLU A 182 22.76 8.10 11.20
C GLU A 182 22.27 8.16 9.74
N GLU A 183 22.89 7.38 8.85
CA GLU A 183 22.42 7.24 7.47
C GLU A 183 21.02 6.63 7.43
N GLU A 184 20.79 5.51 8.14
CA GLU A 184 19.45 4.90 8.23
C GLU A 184 18.41 5.87 8.78
N GLU A 185 18.75 6.62 9.84
CA GLU A 185 17.86 7.62 10.41
C GLU A 185 17.46 8.70 9.40
N THR A 186 18.43 9.15 8.58
CA THR A 186 18.19 10.12 7.51
C THR A 186 17.18 9.59 6.50
N TYR A 187 17.35 8.35 6.03
CA TYR A 187 16.40 7.70 5.10
C TYR A 187 15.02 7.54 5.72
N ARG A 188 14.92 7.06 6.96
CA ARG A 188 13.64 6.88 7.65
C ARG A 188 12.90 8.21 7.82
N ARG A 189 13.61 9.29 8.15
CA ARG A 189 13.00 10.64 8.31
C ARG A 189 12.41 11.20 7.01
N GLN A 190 12.85 10.72 5.86
CA GLN A 190 12.28 11.09 4.55
C GLN A 190 10.98 10.33 4.22
N GLN A 191 10.67 9.25 4.95
CA GLN A 191 9.50 8.42 4.72
C GLN A 191 8.29 8.90 5.51
N TYR A 192 7.09 8.74 4.94
CA TYR A 192 5.86 8.96 5.69
C TYR A 192 5.79 7.99 6.87
N GLY A 193 5.54 8.52 8.08
CA GLY A 193 5.49 7.70 9.30
C GLY A 193 6.80 6.96 9.58
N TYR A 194 7.95 7.51 9.17
CA TYR A 194 9.27 6.88 9.27
C TYR A 194 9.45 5.58 8.48
N GLY A 195 8.54 5.30 7.53
CA GLY A 195 8.57 4.08 6.74
C GLY A 195 8.15 2.85 7.54
N TYR A 196 7.43 3.05 8.65
CA TYR A 196 6.85 1.96 9.40
C TYR A 196 6.01 1.05 8.49
N SER A 197 5.97 -0.23 8.86
CA SER A 197 5.21 -1.30 8.18
C SER A 197 5.75 -1.84 6.87
N TYR A 198 6.24 -1.01 5.94
CA TYR A 198 6.58 -1.47 4.58
C TYR A 198 7.98 -1.08 4.10
N ALA A 199 8.50 0.08 4.49
CA ALA A 199 9.77 0.56 3.97
C ALA A 199 10.94 -0.22 4.62
N PHE A 200 11.97 -0.47 3.81
CA PHE A 200 13.20 -1.14 4.21
C PHE A 200 13.00 -2.57 4.73
N THR A 201 12.01 -3.29 4.19
CA THR A 201 11.65 -4.66 4.63
C THR A 201 11.88 -5.73 3.58
N LEU A 202 12.04 -5.37 2.30
CA LEU A 202 12.40 -6.32 1.27
C LEU A 202 13.89 -6.69 1.38
N PRO A 203 14.24 -7.98 1.27
CA PRO A 203 15.62 -8.41 1.42
C PRO A 203 16.50 -7.78 0.34
N PHE A 204 17.70 -7.36 0.73
CA PHE A 204 18.69 -6.87 -0.22
C PHE A 204 19.05 -7.97 -1.25
N ASN A 205 19.01 -7.64 -2.54
CA ASN A 205 19.37 -8.56 -3.62
C ASN A 205 20.31 -7.90 -4.64
N GLN A 206 21.60 -8.22 -4.58
CA GLN A 206 22.62 -7.60 -5.44
C GLN A 206 22.35 -7.78 -6.94
N THR A 207 21.81 -8.93 -7.36
CA THR A 207 21.50 -9.18 -8.78
C THR A 207 20.40 -8.26 -9.27
N PHE A 208 19.34 -8.10 -8.48
CA PHE A 208 18.27 -7.14 -8.75
C PHE A 208 18.79 -5.70 -8.79
N MET A 209 19.65 -5.32 -7.83
CA MET A 209 20.31 -4.01 -7.81
C MET A 209 21.06 -3.71 -9.10
N ASN A 210 21.72 -4.74 -9.66
CA ASN A 210 22.54 -4.62 -10.85
C ASN A 210 21.76 -4.69 -12.17
N LYS A 211 20.42 -4.87 -12.15
CA LYS A 211 19.61 -4.82 -13.37
C LYS A 211 19.81 -3.49 -14.09
N ASP A 212 19.98 -3.55 -15.41
CA ASP A 212 20.10 -2.35 -16.24
C ASP A 212 18.73 -1.67 -16.39
N ARG A 213 18.61 -0.47 -15.82
CA ARG A 213 17.41 0.37 -15.84
C ARG A 213 17.53 1.54 -16.81
N SER A 214 18.58 1.56 -17.64
CA SER A 214 18.81 2.64 -18.58
C SER A 214 17.69 2.69 -19.63
N SER A 215 17.30 3.91 -20.02
CA SER A 215 16.24 4.12 -21.00
C SER A 215 16.43 3.33 -22.30
N PRO A 216 17.63 3.25 -22.92
CA PRO A 216 17.81 2.46 -24.14
C PRO A 216 17.52 0.96 -23.94
N THR A 217 17.91 0.41 -22.79
CA THR A 217 17.66 -1.01 -22.48
C THR A 217 16.19 -1.26 -22.21
N ILE A 218 15.55 -0.43 -21.40
CA ILE A 218 14.12 -0.58 -21.07
C ILE A 218 13.24 -0.37 -22.31
N GLU A 219 13.50 0.66 -23.12
CA GLU A 219 12.77 0.90 -24.38
C GLU A 219 12.89 -0.27 -25.35
N ARG A 220 14.09 -0.84 -25.51
CA ARG A 220 14.31 -2.03 -26.34
C ARG A 220 13.48 -3.22 -25.84
N LEU A 221 13.47 -3.48 -24.54
CA LEU A 221 12.68 -4.56 -23.94
C LEU A 221 11.16 -4.35 -24.14
N ILE A 222 10.69 -3.11 -24.06
CA ILE A 222 9.29 -2.76 -24.38
C ILE A 222 9.00 -3.03 -25.86
N GLN A 223 9.84 -2.57 -26.78
CA GLN A 223 9.65 -2.77 -28.22
C GLN A 223 9.66 -4.26 -28.63
N GLU A 224 10.52 -5.06 -27.98
CA GLU A 224 10.60 -6.52 -28.16
C GLU A 224 9.43 -7.29 -27.52
N LYS A 225 8.49 -6.59 -26.85
CA LYS A 225 7.39 -7.17 -26.07
C LYS A 225 7.87 -8.18 -25.03
N PHE A 226 8.96 -7.85 -24.34
CA PHE A 226 9.58 -8.75 -23.38
C PHE A 226 8.71 -8.99 -22.14
N PHE A 227 8.02 -7.96 -21.62
CA PHE A 227 7.28 -8.04 -20.36
C PHE A 227 5.91 -8.69 -20.54
N ASP A 228 5.43 -9.40 -19.52
CA ASP A 228 4.06 -9.94 -19.50
C ASP A 228 3.04 -8.85 -19.10
N LEU A 229 3.47 -7.88 -18.29
CA LEU A 229 2.63 -6.78 -17.78
C LEU A 229 3.47 -5.52 -17.52
N ILE A 230 2.93 -4.35 -17.85
CA ILE A 230 3.53 -3.05 -17.54
C ILE A 230 2.65 -2.32 -16.55
N ILE A 231 3.25 -1.86 -15.44
CA ILE A 231 2.55 -1.19 -14.35
C ILE A 231 3.16 0.19 -14.14
N TYR A 232 2.35 1.23 -14.25
CA TYR A 232 2.70 2.59 -13.83
C TYR A 232 2.28 2.78 -12.38
N GLY A 233 3.28 2.86 -11.48
CA GLY A 233 3.09 3.00 -10.04
C GLY A 233 2.46 4.33 -9.62
N ASP A 234 2.68 5.38 -10.41
CA ASP A 234 2.02 6.68 -10.27
C ASP A 234 2.02 7.37 -11.64
N ILE A 235 0.96 7.18 -12.42
CA ILE A 235 0.89 7.72 -13.79
C ILE A 235 0.85 9.25 -13.83
N HIS A 236 0.54 9.90 -12.72
CA HIS A 236 0.51 11.37 -12.65
C HIS A 236 1.91 11.95 -12.53
N ARG A 237 2.82 11.23 -11.90
CA ARG A 237 4.18 11.70 -11.61
C ARG A 237 5.24 11.07 -12.52
N GLU A 238 5.00 9.86 -13.02
CA GLU A 238 5.94 9.15 -13.87
C GLU A 238 5.25 8.51 -15.08
N GLY A 239 5.52 9.07 -16.25
CA GLY A 239 5.00 8.62 -17.54
C GLY A 239 6.09 8.08 -18.47
N ALA A 240 7.28 7.73 -17.94
CA ALA A 240 8.37 7.19 -18.75
C ALA A 240 7.89 6.07 -19.69
N TYR A 241 8.38 6.15 -20.93
CA TYR A 241 8.11 5.17 -21.99
C TYR A 241 6.65 5.04 -22.43
N LEU A 242 5.71 5.86 -21.91
CA LEU A 242 4.27 5.69 -22.17
C LEU A 242 3.91 5.60 -23.65
N GLN A 243 4.49 6.45 -24.48
CA GLN A 243 4.26 6.38 -25.93
C GLN A 243 4.67 5.00 -26.49
N THR A 244 5.90 4.58 -26.22
CA THR A 244 6.44 3.28 -26.68
C THR A 244 5.60 2.12 -26.16
N VAL A 245 5.15 2.17 -24.90
CA VAL A 245 4.28 1.16 -24.30
C VAL A 245 2.94 1.09 -25.05
N LEU A 246 2.29 2.23 -25.28
CA LEU A 246 1.00 2.29 -25.98
C LEU A 246 1.08 1.88 -27.46
N GLU A 247 2.26 1.97 -28.07
CA GLU A 247 2.51 1.49 -29.45
C GLU A 247 2.67 -0.03 -29.53
N HIS A 248 3.10 -0.70 -28.45
CA HIS A 248 3.49 -2.12 -28.48
C HIS A 248 2.59 -3.04 -27.63
N TYR A 249 1.98 -2.54 -26.55
CA TYR A 249 1.17 -3.32 -25.62
C TYR A 249 -0.32 -2.99 -25.77
N GLY A 250 -1.17 -4.01 -25.56
CA GLY A 250 -2.62 -3.83 -25.54
C GLY A 250 -3.12 -3.38 -24.16
N PRO A 251 -4.33 -2.81 -24.06
CA PRO A 251 -4.88 -2.37 -22.77
C PRO A 251 -4.94 -3.45 -21.68
N GLN A 252 -5.06 -4.72 -22.05
CA GLN A 252 -5.06 -5.82 -21.09
C GLN A 252 -3.70 -6.07 -20.40
N ASP A 253 -2.62 -5.52 -20.96
CA ASP A 253 -1.24 -5.72 -20.48
C ASP A 253 -0.65 -4.45 -19.85
N ILE A 254 -1.50 -3.45 -19.56
CA ILE A 254 -1.11 -2.16 -18.98
C ILE A 254 -1.95 -1.87 -17.74
N VAL A 255 -1.29 -1.49 -16.66
CA VAL A 255 -1.92 -1.07 -15.40
C VAL A 255 -1.45 0.33 -15.03
N PHE A 256 -2.40 1.18 -14.66
CA PHE A 256 -2.17 2.51 -14.12
C PHE A 256 -2.64 2.55 -12.67
N LEU A 257 -1.74 2.92 -11.77
CA LEU A 257 -2.04 3.19 -10.38
C LEU A 257 -2.18 4.70 -10.16
N ASP A 258 -3.25 5.06 -9.47
CA ASP A 258 -3.57 6.42 -9.07
C ASP A 258 -3.69 6.49 -7.54
N GLY A 259 -2.58 6.87 -6.92
CA GLY A 259 -2.46 7.07 -5.48
C GLY A 259 -2.72 8.51 -5.04
N GLN A 260 -3.19 9.41 -5.89
CA GLN A 260 -3.35 10.81 -5.49
C GLN A 260 -4.51 10.97 -4.51
N ASP A 261 -4.26 11.69 -3.41
CA ASP A 261 -5.31 12.08 -2.45
C ASP A 261 -6.20 13.22 -2.99
N ALA A 262 -5.72 13.92 -4.02
CA ALA A 262 -6.32 15.15 -4.52
C ALA A 262 -7.35 14.86 -5.63
N HIS A 263 -8.61 14.86 -5.22
CA HIS A 263 -9.79 14.73 -6.08
C HIS A 263 -9.97 15.84 -7.14
N ASN A 264 -9.12 16.87 -7.15
CA ASN A 264 -9.30 18.10 -7.96
C ASN A 264 -8.17 18.39 -8.96
N GLU A 265 -7.12 17.56 -9.05
CA GLU A 265 -5.97 17.87 -9.93
C GLU A 265 -6.09 17.24 -11.32
N MET A 266 -6.86 16.16 -11.46
CA MET A 266 -7.15 15.54 -12.75
C MET A 266 -8.65 15.59 -13.04
N SER A 267 -9.03 16.09 -14.22
CA SER A 267 -10.40 15.95 -14.68
C SER A 267 -10.71 14.47 -14.91
N ASP A 268 -11.98 14.10 -14.73
CA ASP A 268 -12.46 12.76 -15.07
C ASP A 268 -12.05 12.34 -16.49
N ASP A 269 -11.90 13.30 -17.42
CA ASP A 269 -11.46 13.05 -18.79
C ASP A 269 -10.07 12.40 -18.87
N VAL A 270 -9.12 12.82 -18.03
CA VAL A 270 -7.76 12.25 -18.04
C VAL A 270 -7.77 10.85 -17.41
N MET A 271 -8.62 10.63 -16.40
CA MET A 271 -8.81 9.30 -15.82
C MET A 271 -9.38 8.35 -16.89
N TRP A 272 -10.43 8.77 -17.59
CA TRP A 272 -11.04 8.00 -18.67
C TRP A 272 -10.09 7.78 -19.84
N MET A 273 -9.22 8.75 -20.13
CA MET A 273 -8.16 8.59 -21.13
C MET A 273 -7.26 7.39 -20.78
N TYR A 274 -6.74 7.31 -19.55
CA TYR A 274 -5.91 6.18 -19.13
C TYR A 274 -6.70 4.87 -18.99
N ALA A 275 -7.90 4.92 -18.42
CA ALA A 275 -8.77 3.75 -18.29
C ALA A 275 -9.20 3.15 -19.65
N SER A 276 -9.18 3.94 -20.73
CA SER A 276 -9.41 3.45 -22.09
C SER A 276 -8.18 2.73 -22.70
N ARG A 277 -7.02 2.87 -22.07
CA ARG A 277 -5.72 2.37 -22.53
C ARG A 277 -5.12 1.30 -21.63
N GLY A 278 -5.73 1.01 -20.48
CA GLY A 278 -5.25 0.04 -19.52
C GLY A 278 -6.19 -0.11 -18.32
N TRP A 279 -5.87 -1.05 -17.44
CA TRP A 279 -6.53 -1.15 -16.14
C TRP A 279 -6.18 0.05 -15.28
N TYR A 280 -7.16 0.66 -14.62
CA TYR A 280 -6.96 1.85 -13.79
C TYR A 280 -7.40 1.58 -12.35
N PHE A 281 -6.46 1.61 -11.42
CA PHE A 281 -6.72 1.43 -9.99
C PHE A 281 -6.54 2.77 -9.29
N ARG A 282 -7.65 3.26 -8.71
CA ARG A 282 -7.68 4.53 -8.00
C ARG A 282 -7.85 4.30 -6.51
N ARG A 283 -7.00 4.94 -5.70
CA ARG A 283 -7.05 4.82 -4.23
C ARG A 283 -8.31 5.45 -3.64
N GLU A 284 -8.66 6.66 -4.08
CA GLU A 284 -9.79 7.41 -3.55
C GLU A 284 -10.89 7.62 -4.60
N LEU A 285 -12.09 7.07 -4.34
CA LEU A 285 -13.28 7.21 -5.18
C LEU A 285 -14.31 8.08 -4.44
N ASP A 286 -14.67 9.22 -5.02
CA ASP A 286 -15.77 10.08 -4.53
C ASP A 286 -17.15 9.45 -4.76
#